data_AF-A0A218NM92-F1
#
_entry.id   AF-A0A218NM92-F1
#
_cell.length_a   1.000
_cell.length_b   1.000
_cell.length_c   1.000
_cell.angle_alpha   90.00
_cell.angle_beta   90.00
_cell.angle_gamma   90.00
#
_symmetry.space_group_name_H-M   'P 1'
#
loop_
_entity.id
_entity.type
_entity.pdbx_description
1 polymer ?
#
loop_
_entity_poly.entity_id
_entity_poly.type
_entity_poly.pdbx_seq_one_letter_code
_entity_poly.pdbx_strand_id
1 'polypeptide(L)'
;MDKHAQISLEFLIYLAISAISLLFILSIYIEGTSELNSSVNNAYLGSFVSAINSNMNYYESNVQLYVPKSICNCTSSNEYLSCAYEKFKLYGNLSITKEICLNSGSIETMDLYYSNGKYMLYSD
;
A
#
# COMPACT_ATOMS: atom_id res chain seq x y z
N MET A 1 59.92 5.29 -5.08
CA MET A 1 58.51 5.60 -4.78
C MET A 1 58.34 5.54 -3.28
N ASP A 2 57.76 6.59 -2.69
CA ASP A 2 57.66 6.74 -1.25
C ASP A 2 56.60 5.79 -0.68
N LYS A 3 56.98 4.91 0.25
CA LYS A 3 56.11 3.82 0.75
C LYS A 3 54.82 4.37 1.39
N HIS A 4 54.88 5.59 1.93
CA HIS A 4 53.72 6.25 2.54
C HIS A 4 52.68 6.69 1.49
N ALA A 5 53.12 7.12 0.30
CA ALA A 5 52.22 7.46 -0.80
C ALA A 5 51.51 6.22 -1.35
N GLN A 6 52.19 5.07 -1.39
CA GLN A 6 51.63 3.81 -1.85
C GLN A 6 50.57 3.25 -0.88
N ILE A 7 50.84 3.29 0.44
CA ILE A 7 49.88 2.88 1.48
C ILE A 7 48.63 3.77 1.47
N SER A 8 48.81 5.08 1.24
CA SER A 8 47.69 6.03 1.17
C SER A 8 46.80 5.80 -0.08
N LEU A 9 47.40 5.43 -1.21
CA LEU A 9 46.67 5.10 -2.44
C LEU A 9 45.87 3.80 -2.27
N GLU A 10 46.47 2.75 -1.70
CA GLU A 10 45.79 1.47 -1.45
C GLU A 10 44.59 1.67 -0.52
N PHE A 11 44.75 2.45 0.56
CA PHE A 11 43.65 2.79 1.45
C PHE A 11 42.50 3.53 0.74
N LEU A 12 42.82 4.51 -0.12
CA LEU A 12 41.81 5.22 -0.92
C LEU A 12 41.07 4.29 -1.88
N ILE A 13 41.78 3.33 -2.49
CA ILE A 13 41.18 2.33 -3.37
C ILE A 13 40.22 1.43 -2.57
N TYR A 14 40.62 0.94 -1.40
CA TYR A 14 39.75 0.12 -0.55
C TYR A 14 38.52 0.88 -0.05
N LEU A 15 38.69 2.17 0.27
CA LEU A 15 37.59 3.03 0.68
C LEU A 15 36.61 3.26 -0.48
N ALA A 16 37.11 3.51 -1.69
CA ALA A 16 36.29 3.66 -2.88
C ALA A 16 35.49 2.39 -3.20
N ILE A 17 36.14 1.21 -3.16
CA ILE A 17 35.46 -0.08 -3.37
C ILE A 17 34.37 -0.28 -2.31
N SER A 18 34.68 -0.05 -1.04
CA SER A 18 33.73 -0.20 0.07
C SER A 18 32.51 0.72 -0.09
N ALA A 19 32.73 1.98 -0.50
CA ALA A 19 31.64 2.93 -0.75
C ALA A 19 30.75 2.50 -1.92
N ILE A 20 31.34 2.00 -3.01
CA ILE A 20 30.58 1.49 -4.17
C ILE A 20 29.76 0.26 -3.78
N SER A 21 30.35 -0.68 -3.02
CA SER A 21 29.63 -1.86 -2.52
C SER A 21 28.46 -1.48 -1.61
N LEU A 22 28.64 -0.49 -0.73
CA LEU A 22 27.58 0.00 0.14
C LEU A 22 26.43 0.63 -0.66
N LEU A 23 26.74 1.46 -1.66
CA LEU A 23 25.73 2.06 -2.53
C LEU A 23 24.95 1.00 -3.30
N PHE A 24 25.62 -0.04 -3.79
CA PHE A 24 24.97 -1.14 -4.50
C PHE A 24 23.99 -1.91 -3.61
N ILE A 25 24.40 -2.23 -2.37
CA ILE A 25 23.53 -2.89 -1.39
C ILE A 25 22.34 -2.00 -1.02
N LEU A 26 22.57 -0.70 -0.82
CA LEU A 26 21.50 0.24 -0.51
C LEU A 26 20.46 0.32 -1.63
N SER A 27 20.89 0.37 -2.89
CA SER A 27 19.97 0.36 -4.04
C SER A 27 19.10 -0.90 -4.07
N ILE A 28 19.71 -2.08 -3.91
CA ILE A 28 18.97 -3.35 -3.85
C ILE A 28 17.99 -3.36 -2.68
N TYR A 29 18.42 -2.89 -1.52
CA TYR A 29 17.57 -2.86 -0.32
C TYR A 29 16.35 -1.94 -0.53
N ILE A 30 16.56 -0.74 -1.08
CA ILE A 30 15.49 0.24 -1.35
C ILE A 30 14.48 -0.32 -2.37
N GLU A 31 14.98 -0.89 -3.46
CA GLU A 31 14.13 -1.47 -4.51
C GLU A 31 13.35 -2.67 -3.97
N GLY A 32 14.03 -3.59 -3.28
CA GLY A 32 13.40 -4.77 -2.67
C GLY A 32 12.36 -4.42 -1.59
N THR A 33 12.64 -3.42 -0.74
CA THR A 33 11.63 -2.97 0.25
C THR A 33 10.45 -2.25 -0.40
N SER A 34 10.66 -1.53 -1.50
CA SER A 34 9.57 -0.91 -2.26
C SER A 34 8.64 -1.96 -2.86
N GLU A 35 9.20 -3.01 -3.47
CA GLU A 35 8.40 -4.11 -4.04
C GLU A 35 7.63 -4.88 -2.96
N LEU A 36 8.29 -5.20 -1.84
CA LEU A 36 7.64 -5.90 -0.73
C LEU A 36 6.50 -5.07 -0.13
N ASN A 37 6.71 -3.77 0.09
CA ASN A 37 5.67 -2.88 0.61
C ASN A 37 4.49 -2.76 -0.35
N SER A 38 4.76 -2.71 -1.66
CA SER A 38 3.72 -2.69 -2.70
C SER A 38 2.89 -3.98 -2.67
N SER A 39 3.55 -5.14 -2.67
CA SER A 39 2.88 -6.45 -2.67
C SER A 39 2.03 -6.65 -1.41
N VAL A 40 2.54 -6.28 -0.24
CA VAL A 40 1.82 -6.36 1.03
C VAL A 40 0.60 -5.43 1.03
N ASN A 41 0.75 -4.19 0.55
CA ASN A 41 -0.37 -3.26 0.44
C ASN A 41 -1.46 -3.78 -0.51
N ASN A 42 -1.07 -4.39 -1.62
CA ASN A 42 -2.00 -4.96 -2.59
C ASN A 42 -2.74 -6.17 -2.01
N ALA A 43 -2.07 -7.02 -1.23
CA ALA A 43 -2.71 -8.13 -0.52
C ALA A 43 -3.76 -7.65 0.51
N TYR A 44 -3.44 -6.60 1.28
CA TYR A 44 -4.40 -6.00 2.22
C TYR A 44 -5.57 -5.33 1.51
N LEU A 45 -5.32 -4.60 0.41
CA LEU A 45 -6.38 -4.00 -0.41
C LEU A 45 -7.26 -5.07 -1.06
N GLY A 46 -6.67 -6.15 -1.58
CA GLY A 46 -7.41 -7.27 -2.15
C GLY A 46 -8.33 -7.93 -1.11
N SER A 47 -7.82 -8.12 0.11
CA SER A 47 -8.59 -8.67 1.23
C SER A 47 -9.73 -7.73 1.64
N PHE A 48 -9.46 -6.42 1.73
CA PHE A 48 -10.46 -5.39 1.98
C PHE A 48 -11.57 -5.41 0.91
N VAL A 49 -11.19 -5.37 -0.37
CA VAL A 49 -12.16 -5.37 -1.48
C VAL A 49 -12.98 -6.66 -1.50
N SER A 50 -12.36 -7.81 -1.25
CA SER A 50 -13.06 -9.09 -1.16
C SER A 50 -14.12 -9.08 -0.06
N ALA A 51 -13.79 -8.54 1.12
CA ALA A 51 -14.72 -8.43 2.24
C ALA A 51 -15.88 -7.47 1.91
N ILE A 52 -15.61 -6.35 1.23
CA ILE A 52 -16.66 -5.44 0.78
C ILE A 52 -17.57 -6.13 -0.25
N ASN A 53 -17.00 -6.79 -1.26
CA ASN A 53 -17.75 -7.47 -2.31
C ASN A 53 -18.65 -8.59 -1.75
N SER A 54 -18.18 -9.36 -0.77
CA SER A 54 -19.02 -10.39 -0.14
C SER A 54 -20.23 -9.79 0.58
N ASN A 55 -20.09 -8.56 1.10
CA ASN A 55 -21.12 -7.89 1.89
C ASN A 55 -22.05 -6.99 1.07
N MET A 56 -21.64 -6.55 -0.12
CA MET A 56 -22.49 -5.80 -1.05
C MET A 56 -23.79 -6.55 -1.42
N ASN A 57 -23.82 -7.87 -1.33
CA ASN A 57 -25.04 -8.65 -1.61
C ASN A 57 -26.15 -8.47 -0.56
N TYR A 58 -25.86 -7.91 0.61
CA TYR A 58 -26.80 -7.82 1.72
C TYR A 58 -27.53 -6.47 1.85
N TYR A 59 -27.30 -5.53 0.91
CA TYR A 59 -27.84 -4.15 0.87
C TYR A 59 -27.47 -3.24 2.06
N GLU A 60 -27.60 -3.75 3.29
CA GLU A 60 -27.15 -3.15 4.54
C GLU A 60 -26.39 -4.20 5.35
N SER A 61 -25.17 -3.89 5.77
CA SER A 61 -24.36 -4.81 6.56
C SER A 61 -23.34 -4.07 7.42
N ASN A 62 -23.15 -4.54 8.63
CA ASN A 62 -22.04 -4.16 9.49
C ASN A 62 -20.93 -5.21 9.35
N VAL A 63 -19.72 -4.78 9.02
CA VAL A 63 -18.59 -5.65 8.68
C VAL A 63 -17.36 -5.21 9.44
N GLN A 64 -16.83 -6.11 10.27
CA GLN A 64 -15.54 -5.90 10.91
C GLN A 64 -14.42 -6.32 9.94
N LEU A 65 -13.59 -5.37 9.53
CA LEU A 65 -12.52 -5.60 8.56
C LEU A 65 -11.31 -4.70 8.81
N TYR A 66 -10.13 -5.14 8.36
CA TYR A 66 -8.93 -4.31 8.39
C TYR A 66 -9.00 -3.23 7.32
N VAL A 67 -8.83 -1.97 7.71
CA VAL A 67 -8.83 -0.81 6.81
C VAL A 67 -7.38 -0.48 6.41
N PRO A 68 -6.94 -0.80 5.19
CA PRO A 68 -5.57 -0.51 4.77
C PRO A 68 -5.37 0.99 4.56
N LYS A 69 -4.24 1.55 5.02
CA LYS A 69 -3.87 2.97 4.85
C LYS A 69 -3.86 3.43 3.39
N SER A 70 -3.57 2.52 2.47
CA SER A 70 -3.56 2.78 1.03
C SER A 70 -4.94 3.13 0.47
N ILE A 71 -6.04 2.80 1.17
CA ILE A 71 -7.42 3.06 0.71
C ILE A 71 -7.69 4.55 0.48
N CYS A 72 -7.01 5.41 1.22
CA CYS A 72 -7.18 6.87 1.19
C CYS A 72 -6.66 7.53 -0.08
N ASN A 73 -5.78 6.83 -0.79
CA ASN A 73 -5.25 7.26 -2.07
C ASN A 73 -5.98 6.60 -3.24
N CYS A 74 -7.04 5.84 -2.97
CA CYS A 74 -7.81 5.17 -3.99
C CYS A 74 -8.99 6.02 -4.45
N THR A 75 -9.33 5.88 -5.73
CA THR A 75 -10.50 6.50 -6.35
C THR A 75 -11.45 5.42 -6.81
N SER A 76 -12.73 5.58 -6.50
CA SER A 76 -13.77 4.65 -6.95
C SER A 76 -14.52 5.23 -8.14
N SER A 77 -14.61 4.47 -9.22
CA SER A 77 -15.34 4.84 -10.44
C SER A 77 -15.89 3.59 -11.13
N ASN A 78 -17.18 3.60 -11.46
CA ASN A 78 -17.86 2.59 -12.28
C ASN A 78 -17.47 1.14 -11.94
N GLU A 79 -17.65 0.73 -10.68
CA GLU A 79 -17.33 -0.61 -10.16
C GLU A 79 -15.84 -0.94 -10.08
N TYR A 80 -14.96 0.05 -10.19
CA TYR A 80 -13.53 -0.15 -9.97
C TYR A 80 -13.01 0.76 -8.88
N LEU A 81 -12.26 0.16 -7.95
CA LEU A 81 -11.42 0.88 -7.01
C LEU A 81 -10.01 0.94 -7.59
N SER A 82 -9.60 2.13 -8.04
CA SER A 82 -8.27 2.39 -8.58
C SER A 82 -7.38 2.99 -7.51
N CYS A 83 -6.39 2.24 -7.08
CA CYS A 83 -5.31 2.65 -6.18
C CYS A 83 -4.02 2.85 -7.00
N ALA A 84 -3.01 3.52 -6.44
CA ALA A 84 -1.80 4.00 -7.15
C ALA A 84 -1.30 3.12 -8.33
N TYR A 85 -1.20 1.80 -8.15
CA TYR A 85 -0.71 0.89 -9.19
C TYR A 85 -1.66 -0.26 -9.53
N GLU A 86 -2.84 -0.34 -8.90
CA GLU A 86 -3.76 -1.46 -9.08
C GLU A 86 -5.22 -1.03 -9.18
N LYS A 87 -5.99 -1.86 -9.90
CA LYS A 87 -7.43 -1.69 -10.05
C LYS A 87 -8.13 -2.94 -9.54
N PHE A 88 -8.99 -2.75 -8.56
CA PHE A 88 -9.80 -3.81 -7.99
C PHE A 88 -11.23 -3.71 -8.50
N LYS A 89 -11.79 -4.83 -8.93
CA LYS A 89 -13.19 -4.89 -9.36
C LYS A 89 -14.11 -5.02 -8.15
N LEU A 90 -15.13 -4.18 -8.12
CA LEU A 90 -16.22 -4.20 -7.15
C LEU A 90 -17.47 -4.78 -7.80
N TYR A 91 -18.41 -5.28 -6.98
CA TYR A 91 -19.73 -5.73 -7.45
C TYR A 91 -20.76 -4.60 -7.56
N GLY A 92 -20.38 -3.39 -7.16
CA GLY A 92 -21.18 -2.20 -7.30
C GLY A 92 -20.34 -0.94 -7.19
N ASN A 93 -20.95 0.20 -7.45
CA ASN A 93 -20.29 1.50 -7.34
C ASN A 93 -20.13 1.86 -5.86
N LEU A 94 -18.90 1.81 -5.34
CA LEU A 94 -18.60 2.13 -3.94
C LEU A 94 -18.23 3.61 -3.79
N SER A 95 -18.70 4.27 -2.75
CA SER A 95 -18.22 5.56 -2.30
C SER A 95 -17.59 5.39 -0.92
N ILE A 96 -16.31 5.72 -0.83
CA ILE A 96 -15.52 5.65 0.39
C ILE A 96 -15.57 7.05 1.02
N THR A 97 -16.10 7.15 2.23
CA THR A 97 -16.14 8.40 2.98
C THR A 97 -14.75 8.74 3.52
N LYS A 98 -14.48 10.03 3.75
CA LYS A 98 -13.17 10.49 4.25
C LYS A 98 -12.89 10.04 5.70
N GLU A 99 -13.92 9.67 6.45
CA GLU A 99 -13.80 9.24 7.85
C GLU A 99 -13.07 7.90 7.97
N ILE A 100 -13.23 7.02 6.98
CA ILE A 100 -12.50 5.74 6.85
C ILE A 100 -10.99 5.95 6.89
N CYS A 101 -10.53 7.10 6.41
CA CYS A 101 -9.11 7.41 6.38
C CYS A 101 -8.52 7.79 7.72
N LEU A 102 -9.35 8.32 8.63
CA LEU A 102 -8.91 8.67 9.98
C LEU A 102 -8.56 7.40 10.78
N ASN A 103 -9.34 6.34 10.58
CA ASN A 103 -9.17 5.05 11.27
C ASN A 103 -8.40 4.03 10.41
N SER A 104 -7.50 4.49 9.53
CA SER A 104 -6.77 3.59 8.65
C SER A 104 -5.55 2.95 9.31
N GLY A 105 -5.34 1.66 9.06
CA GLY A 105 -4.29 0.84 9.67
C GLY A 105 -4.75 0.05 10.90
N SER A 106 -6.06 -0.04 11.15
CA SER A 106 -6.68 -0.81 12.22
C SER A 106 -7.82 -1.70 11.69
N ILE A 107 -8.30 -2.60 12.54
CA ILE A 107 -9.54 -3.35 12.30
C ILE A 107 -10.67 -2.49 12.80
N GLU A 108 -11.57 -2.12 11.90
CA GLU A 108 -12.70 -1.26 12.20
C GLU A 108 -14.01 -1.96 11.87
N THR A 109 -15.04 -1.57 12.59
CA THR A 109 -16.41 -1.93 12.27
C THR A 109 -16.93 -0.93 11.24
N MET A 110 -17.23 -1.43 10.05
CA MET A 110 -17.63 -0.62 8.92
C MET A 110 -19.05 -0.96 8.56
N ASP A 111 -19.86 0.07 8.40
CA ASP A 111 -21.18 -0.12 7.87
C ASP A 111 -21.20 0.16 6.36
N LEU A 112 -21.95 -0.69 5.66
CA LEU A 112 -22.17 -0.61 4.24
C LEU A 112 -23.67 -0.47 4.00
N TYR A 113 -24.12 0.63 3.40
CA TYR A 113 -25.51 0.79 2.95
C TYR A 113 -25.57 1.18 1.47
N TYR A 114 -26.68 0.85 0.81
CA TYR A 114 -26.93 1.24 -0.58
C TYR A 114 -27.81 2.49 -0.65
N SER A 115 -27.31 3.56 -1.28
CA SER A 115 -28.05 4.82 -1.47
C SER A 115 -27.68 5.51 -2.79
N ASN A 116 -28.67 6.12 -3.45
CA ASN A 116 -28.47 6.89 -4.68
C ASN A 116 -27.70 6.13 -5.79
N GLY A 117 -27.93 4.83 -5.93
CA GLY A 117 -27.29 4.00 -6.94
C GLY A 117 -25.84 3.61 -6.63
N LYS A 118 -25.38 3.81 -5.38
CA LYS A 118 -24.03 3.53 -4.92
C LYS A 118 -24.05 2.89 -3.53
N TYR A 119 -23.09 2.01 -3.27
CA TYR A 119 -22.78 1.57 -1.92
C TYR A 119 -21.95 2.63 -1.22
N MET A 120 -22.34 3.01 -0.02
CA MET A 120 -21.62 3.95 0.85
C MET A 120 -20.99 3.15 1.97
N LEU A 121 -19.70 3.36 2.20
CA LEU A 121 -18.96 2.77 3.31
C LEU A 121 -18.63 3.86 4.32
N TYR A 122 -18.85 3.59 5.60
CA TYR A 122 -18.58 4.49 6.71
C TYR A 122 -18.04 3.71 7.91
N SER A 123 -17.23 4.40 8.72
CA SER A 123 -16.78 3.91 10.02
C SER A 123 -17.75 4.44 11.06
N ASP A 124 -18.19 3.58 11.98
CA ASP A 124 -18.81 4.02 13.23
C ASP A 124 -17.84 4.88 14.07
#